data_AF-A0A538SF61-F1
#
_entry.id   AF-A0A538SF61-F1
#
_cell.length_a   1.000
_cell.length_b   1.000
_cell.length_c   1.000
_cell.angle_alpha   90.00
_cell.angle_beta   90.00
_cell.angle_gamma   90.00
#
_symmetry.space_group_name_H-M   'P 1'
#
loop_
_entity.id
_entity.type
_entity.pdbx_description
1 polymer ?
#
loop_
_entity_poly.entity_id
_entity_poly.type
_entity_poly.pdbx_seq_one_letter_code
_entity_poly.pdbx_strand_id
1 'polypeptide(L)'
;MLFYLLCSADRGTALGIPPMGLSSAGYYGHIFWDSDTWMFPPLLLTHPDIAHSLVAFRRRTLEAARANARANGYRGAMFPWEADELGQETTPYFAVQNAHSEIHISGDVALAQWQYYLATGDSAWLAREGFPVIRETADFWVSRASYDSLRDRYDIKNVVSVAEGLIGVTDDAYTNCVARRNLEIGAAASRRLGKQANPLWTKVAARLHLPVDSTSQAFRTYEGAPDSTLGVITPLLSFPLGVPMSDRVKRTHLEQALARLEQEASGAMMGITLLSVDAAELGERALVDSLLPYGYRGHLRGPFLLLSETPTNDAVNFLTGAGGFLQQVIFGWTGLRLGESGLEPAFPPVLPSSVGRLVLRNLQVRGKRLDVVVDRSGRRILPHRDRTSR
;
A
#
# COMPACT_ATOMS: atom_id res chain seq x y z
N MET A 1 -9.33 4.05 -16.20
CA MET A 1 -8.48 3.70 -15.04
C MET A 1 -7.32 2.79 -15.44
N LEU A 2 -7.52 1.49 -15.70
CA LEU A 2 -6.41 0.59 -16.11
C LEU A 2 -5.66 1.09 -17.36
N PHE A 3 -6.38 1.61 -18.35
CA PHE A 3 -5.78 2.28 -19.52
C PHE A 3 -4.74 3.34 -19.13
N TYR A 4 -5.07 4.26 -18.22
CA TYR A 4 -4.18 5.35 -17.82
C TYR A 4 -2.95 4.86 -17.03
N LEU A 5 -3.10 3.80 -16.22
CA LEU A 5 -1.96 3.14 -15.59
C LEU A 5 -1.01 2.53 -16.62
N LEU A 6 -1.56 1.81 -17.61
CA LEU A 6 -0.75 1.17 -18.66
C LEU A 6 -0.09 2.19 -19.60
N CYS A 7 -0.66 3.38 -19.78
CA CYS A 7 -0.01 4.46 -20.52
C CYS A 7 1.14 5.13 -19.75
N SER A 8 1.25 4.88 -18.44
CA SER A 8 2.20 5.57 -17.55
C SER A 8 3.30 4.64 -17.01
N ALA A 9 3.34 3.39 -17.46
CA ALA A 9 4.32 2.40 -17.07
C ALA A 9 4.63 1.47 -18.24
N ASP A 10 5.89 1.05 -18.34
CA ASP A 10 6.33 0.08 -19.33
C ASP A 10 7.28 -0.95 -18.71
N ARG A 11 7.37 -2.12 -19.33
CA ARG A 11 8.19 -3.25 -18.89
C ARG A 11 9.67 -3.00 -19.14
N GLY A 12 10.51 -3.43 -18.20
CA GLY A 12 11.97 -3.38 -18.35
C GLY A 12 12.61 -1.99 -18.22
N THR A 13 11.85 -0.98 -17.77
CA THR A 13 12.36 0.40 -17.62
C THR A 13 13.07 0.62 -16.29
N ALA A 14 12.71 -0.15 -15.25
CA ALA A 14 13.12 0.10 -13.86
C ALA A 14 12.85 1.55 -13.40
N LEU A 15 11.70 2.09 -13.82
CA LEU A 15 11.14 3.37 -13.42
C LEU A 15 9.88 3.17 -12.55
N GLY A 16 9.68 4.07 -11.58
CA GLY A 16 8.43 4.16 -10.83
C GLY A 16 7.36 4.94 -11.61
N ILE A 17 6.17 5.05 -11.03
CA ILE A 17 5.07 5.83 -11.61
C ILE A 17 4.78 7.04 -10.70
N PRO A 18 4.86 8.28 -11.21
CA PRO A 18 4.41 9.47 -10.47
C PRO A 18 2.89 9.46 -10.27
N PRO A 19 2.34 10.10 -9.22
CA PRO A 19 0.89 10.15 -8.97
C PRO A 19 0.05 10.63 -10.17
N MET A 20 0.61 11.52 -11.00
CA MET A 20 -0.04 12.08 -12.20
C MET A 20 0.46 11.50 -13.53
N GLY A 21 1.25 10.42 -13.47
CA GLY A 21 1.98 9.89 -14.62
C GLY A 21 2.85 10.97 -15.26
N LEU A 22 2.80 11.05 -16.60
CA LEU A 22 3.49 12.08 -17.39
C LEU A 22 2.53 13.14 -17.95
N SER A 23 1.36 13.29 -17.34
CA SER A 23 0.26 14.10 -17.90
C SER A 23 0.06 15.46 -17.23
N SER A 24 0.75 15.70 -16.12
CA SER A 24 0.70 16.95 -15.36
C SER A 24 2.10 17.27 -14.84
N ALA A 25 2.39 18.57 -14.67
CA ALA A 25 3.58 19.04 -13.97
C ALA A 25 3.43 18.97 -12.43
N GLY A 26 2.24 18.63 -11.92
CA GLY A 26 2.01 18.39 -10.50
C GLY A 26 2.94 17.33 -9.95
N TYR A 27 3.46 17.56 -8.74
CA TYR A 27 4.41 16.68 -8.05
C TYR A 27 5.74 16.46 -8.82
N TYR A 28 6.07 17.33 -9.78
CA TYR A 28 7.37 17.37 -10.46
C TYR A 28 7.79 16.07 -11.17
N GLY A 29 6.86 15.14 -11.41
CA GLY A 29 7.19 13.80 -11.90
C GLY A 29 7.93 12.92 -10.88
N HIS A 30 7.94 13.30 -9.60
CA HIS A 30 8.57 12.53 -8.54
C HIS A 30 7.79 11.26 -8.21
N ILE A 31 8.50 10.27 -7.67
CA ILE A 31 7.98 8.96 -7.30
C ILE A 31 7.74 8.90 -5.79
N PHE A 32 6.49 8.67 -5.42
CA PHE A 32 6.00 8.58 -4.05
C PHE A 32 5.66 7.12 -3.69
N TRP A 33 5.24 6.89 -2.45
CA TRP A 33 4.67 5.62 -1.99
C TRP A 33 3.41 5.21 -2.77
N ASP A 34 2.73 6.17 -3.42
CA ASP A 34 1.66 5.96 -4.39
C ASP A 34 1.99 4.87 -5.41
N SER A 35 3.23 4.88 -5.92
CA SER A 35 3.69 3.92 -6.92
C SER A 35 3.62 2.50 -6.36
N ASP A 36 4.07 2.30 -5.12
CA ASP A 36 4.25 0.99 -4.48
C ASP A 36 2.95 0.44 -3.89
N THR A 37 2.09 1.30 -3.35
CA THR A 37 0.93 0.87 -2.57
C THR A 37 -0.40 1.05 -3.31
N TRP A 38 -0.52 2.03 -4.22
CA TRP A 38 -1.77 2.28 -4.96
C TRP A 38 -1.75 1.67 -6.37
N MET A 39 -0.70 1.98 -7.12
CA MET A 39 -0.63 1.67 -8.56
C MET A 39 -0.08 0.27 -8.84
N PHE A 40 0.91 -0.17 -8.06
CA PHE A 40 1.57 -1.45 -8.22
C PHE A 40 0.65 -2.67 -8.04
N PRO A 41 -0.22 -2.79 -7.02
CA PRO A 41 -0.95 -4.05 -6.79
C PRO A 41 -1.89 -4.49 -7.93
N PRO A 42 -2.64 -3.60 -8.60
CA PRO A 42 -3.41 -3.96 -9.79
C PRO A 42 -2.53 -4.41 -10.98
N LEU A 43 -1.39 -3.74 -11.20
CA LEU A 43 -0.45 -4.10 -12.26
C LEU A 43 0.21 -5.45 -11.96
N LEU A 44 0.54 -5.73 -10.71
CA LEU A 44 1.19 -6.98 -10.30
C LEU A 44 0.43 -8.21 -10.76
N LEU A 45 -0.90 -8.20 -10.67
CA LEU A 45 -1.72 -9.36 -11.07
C LEU A 45 -2.07 -9.36 -12.55
N THR A 46 -2.16 -8.19 -13.19
CA THR A 46 -2.63 -8.09 -14.58
C THR A 46 -1.49 -8.06 -15.60
N HIS A 47 -0.38 -7.43 -15.26
CA HIS A 47 0.81 -7.17 -16.09
C HIS A 47 2.08 -7.23 -15.22
N PRO A 48 2.46 -8.42 -14.69
CA PRO A 48 3.60 -8.57 -13.78
C PRO A 48 4.94 -8.12 -14.39
N ASP A 49 5.08 -8.15 -15.72
CA ASP A 49 6.26 -7.65 -16.44
C ASP A 49 6.38 -6.13 -16.38
N ILE A 50 5.26 -5.41 -16.41
CA ILE A 50 5.21 -3.96 -16.17
C ILE A 50 5.42 -3.68 -14.67
N ALA A 51 4.75 -4.43 -13.79
CA ALA A 51 4.88 -4.26 -12.34
C ALA A 51 6.31 -4.48 -11.84
N HIS A 52 7.08 -5.35 -12.50
CA HIS A 52 8.51 -5.55 -12.21
C HIS A 52 9.31 -4.25 -12.32
N SER A 53 9.01 -3.37 -13.27
CA SER A 53 9.71 -2.07 -13.41
C SER A 53 9.62 -1.22 -12.15
N LEU A 54 8.46 -1.21 -11.46
CA LEU A 54 8.23 -0.39 -10.27
C LEU A 54 9.07 -0.89 -9.08
N VAL A 55 9.08 -2.20 -8.83
CA VAL A 55 9.92 -2.77 -7.78
C VAL A 55 11.41 -2.77 -8.16
N ALA A 56 11.73 -2.84 -9.45
CA ALA A 56 13.09 -2.72 -9.96
C ALA A 56 13.64 -1.29 -9.83
N PHE A 57 12.78 -0.25 -9.91
CA PHE A 57 13.15 1.12 -9.59
C PHE A 57 13.73 1.20 -8.17
N ARG A 58 13.00 0.70 -7.17
CA ARG A 58 13.44 0.70 -5.77
C ARG A 58 14.73 -0.11 -5.57
N ARG A 59 14.92 -1.20 -6.32
CA ARG A 59 16.21 -1.94 -6.31
C ARG A 59 17.34 -1.14 -6.95
N ARG A 60 17.12 -0.50 -8.09
CA ARG A 60 18.11 0.31 -8.82
C ARG A 60 18.57 1.49 -7.98
N THR A 61 17.65 2.12 -7.26
CA THR A 61 17.89 3.32 -6.46
C THR A 61 18.27 3.05 -5.00
N LEU A 62 18.50 1.79 -4.63
CA LEU A 62 18.83 1.38 -3.26
C LEU A 62 20.06 2.11 -2.68
N GLU A 63 21.06 2.44 -3.50
CA GLU A 63 22.22 3.21 -3.03
C GLU A 63 21.85 4.66 -2.64
N ALA A 64 20.93 5.30 -3.37
CA ALA A 64 20.44 6.62 -3.03
C ALA A 64 19.67 6.59 -1.69
N ALA A 65 18.83 5.59 -1.48
CA ALA A 65 18.13 5.39 -0.21
C ALA A 65 19.08 5.09 0.97
N ARG A 66 20.18 4.35 0.73
CA ARG A 66 21.25 4.16 1.73
C ARG A 66 22.00 5.46 2.03
N ALA A 67 22.26 6.28 1.01
CA ALA A 67 22.88 7.59 1.21
C ALA A 67 21.96 8.51 2.02
N ASN A 68 20.66 8.51 1.71
CA ASN A 68 19.65 9.27 2.46
C ASN A 68 19.57 8.84 3.93
N ALA A 69 19.57 7.52 4.21
CA ALA A 69 19.63 7.01 5.57
C ALA A 69 20.87 7.53 6.32
N ARG A 70 22.06 7.44 5.72
CA ARG A 70 23.30 7.94 6.32
C ARG A 70 23.27 9.44 6.57
N ALA A 71 22.73 10.22 5.63
CA ALA A 71 22.59 11.68 5.76
C ALA A 71 21.69 12.06 6.94
N ASN A 72 20.69 11.23 7.26
CA ASN A 72 19.80 11.39 8.40
C ASN A 72 20.28 10.67 9.67
N GLY A 73 21.52 10.13 9.69
CA GLY A 73 22.10 9.48 10.87
C GLY A 73 21.61 8.05 11.14
N TYR A 74 20.97 7.42 10.16
CA TYR A 74 20.42 6.06 10.25
C TYR A 74 21.26 5.05 9.46
N ARG A 75 21.00 3.76 9.71
CA ARG A 75 21.55 2.63 8.93
C ARG A 75 20.50 2.15 7.93
N GLY A 76 20.89 1.19 7.07
CA GLY A 76 19.96 0.59 6.12
C GLY A 76 19.60 1.53 4.96
N ALA A 77 18.37 1.41 4.47
CA ALA A 77 17.83 2.23 3.39
C ALA A 77 16.58 2.99 3.84
N MET A 78 16.65 4.32 3.73
CA MET A 78 15.54 5.25 3.94
C MET A 78 15.17 5.80 2.57
N PHE A 79 14.13 5.22 1.95
CA PHE A 79 13.65 5.74 0.67
C PHE A 79 13.10 7.17 0.87
N PRO A 80 13.37 8.08 -0.08
CA PRO A 80 12.84 9.43 -0.05
C PRO A 80 11.33 9.50 0.01
N TRP A 81 10.77 10.55 0.60
CA TRP A 81 9.35 10.87 0.47
C TRP A 81 8.97 11.16 -0.99
N GLU A 82 9.70 12.08 -1.61
CA GLU A 82 9.68 12.33 -3.04
C GLU A 82 11.02 11.93 -3.68
N ALA A 83 10.99 10.95 -4.56
CA ALA A 83 12.17 10.48 -5.28
C ALA A 83 12.19 10.98 -6.73
N ASP A 84 13.33 11.48 -7.20
CA ASP A 84 13.55 11.75 -8.63
C ASP A 84 13.80 10.44 -9.42
N GLU A 85 14.09 10.52 -10.73
CA GLU A 85 14.38 9.31 -11.53
C GLU A 85 15.67 8.57 -11.12
N LEU A 86 16.56 9.22 -10.37
CA LEU A 86 17.78 8.64 -9.81
C LEU A 86 17.54 8.08 -8.39
N GLY A 87 16.37 8.32 -7.82
CA GLY A 87 15.95 7.92 -6.49
C GLY A 87 16.52 8.77 -5.36
N GLN A 88 16.97 9.98 -5.67
CA GLN A 88 17.46 10.93 -4.67
C GLN A 88 16.30 11.61 -3.96
N GLU A 89 16.54 12.03 -2.72
CA GLU A 89 15.59 12.85 -1.97
C GLU A 89 15.52 14.24 -2.60
N THR A 90 14.36 14.56 -3.16
CA THR A 90 14.11 15.78 -3.92
C THR A 90 12.82 16.48 -3.50
N THR A 91 12.28 16.12 -2.32
CA THR A 91 11.11 16.78 -1.74
C THR A 91 11.34 18.30 -1.71
N PRO A 92 10.42 19.10 -2.28
CA PRO A 92 10.56 20.55 -2.31
C PRO A 92 10.69 21.15 -0.91
N TYR A 93 11.40 22.28 -0.80
CA TYR A 93 11.68 22.93 0.48
C TYR A 93 10.42 23.26 1.30
N PHE A 94 9.29 23.56 0.64
CA PHE A 94 8.03 23.84 1.34
C PHE A 94 7.42 22.63 2.06
N ALA A 95 7.88 21.41 1.75
CA ALA A 95 7.45 20.14 2.34
C ALA A 95 8.63 19.38 2.98
N VAL A 96 9.73 20.07 3.29
CA VAL A 96 10.98 19.45 3.78
C VAL A 96 10.80 18.59 5.03
N GLN A 97 9.79 18.87 5.85
CA GLN A 97 9.47 18.04 7.02
C GLN A 97 9.10 16.60 6.63
N ASN A 98 8.42 16.40 5.50
CA ASN A 98 8.02 15.07 5.01
C ASN A 98 9.26 14.27 4.59
N ALA A 99 10.24 14.92 3.93
CA ALA A 99 11.53 14.32 3.56
C ALA A 99 12.26 13.66 4.74
N HIS A 100 12.16 14.26 5.93
CA HIS A 100 12.83 13.77 7.14
C HIS A 100 11.97 12.82 7.97
N SER A 101 10.65 13.01 7.98
CA SER A 101 9.78 12.45 9.01
C SER A 101 8.62 11.61 8.49
N GLU A 102 8.29 11.67 7.20
CA GLU A 102 7.25 10.83 6.57
C GLU A 102 7.87 9.52 6.04
N ILE A 103 8.38 8.75 7.00
CA ILE A 103 9.33 7.66 6.76
C ILE A 103 8.68 6.30 6.47
N HIS A 104 7.34 6.22 6.53
CA HIS A 104 6.59 4.98 6.33
C HIS A 104 6.82 4.36 4.93
N ILE A 105 7.14 5.19 3.93
CA ILE A 105 7.49 4.79 2.56
C ILE A 105 8.52 3.66 2.49
N SER A 106 9.49 3.62 3.41
CA SER A 106 10.48 2.53 3.45
C SER A 106 9.88 1.18 3.83
N GLY A 107 8.80 1.19 4.62
CA GLY A 107 7.96 0.01 4.90
C GLY A 107 7.07 -0.37 3.72
N ASP A 108 6.48 0.61 3.04
CA ASP A 108 5.61 0.41 1.87
C ASP A 108 6.37 -0.24 0.71
N VAL A 109 7.57 0.24 0.43
CA VAL A 109 8.48 -0.36 -0.56
C VAL A 109 8.77 -1.82 -0.21
N ALA A 110 9.06 -2.14 1.06
CA ALA A 110 9.32 -3.52 1.46
C ALA A 110 8.08 -4.42 1.31
N LEU A 111 6.89 -3.88 1.57
CA LEU A 111 5.63 -4.59 1.34
C LEU A 111 5.43 -4.89 -0.16
N ALA A 112 5.65 -3.93 -1.05
CA ALA A 112 5.55 -4.12 -2.50
C ALA A 112 6.56 -5.17 -3.01
N GLN A 113 7.80 -5.14 -2.52
CA GLN A 113 8.81 -6.17 -2.84
C GLN A 113 8.36 -7.57 -2.42
N TRP A 114 7.77 -7.69 -1.23
CA TRP A 114 7.26 -8.96 -0.73
C TRP A 114 6.05 -9.43 -1.53
N GLN A 115 5.10 -8.54 -1.84
CA GLN A 115 3.94 -8.83 -2.67
C GLN A 115 4.35 -9.33 -4.06
N TYR A 116 5.40 -8.74 -4.68
CA TYR A 116 5.94 -9.23 -5.94
C TYR A 116 6.39 -10.69 -5.84
N TYR A 117 7.13 -11.04 -4.78
CA TYR A 117 7.52 -12.42 -4.52
C TYR A 117 6.29 -13.33 -4.28
N LEU A 118 5.31 -12.91 -3.48
CA LEU A 118 4.11 -13.73 -3.22
C LEU A 118 3.35 -14.04 -4.51
N ALA A 119 3.20 -13.04 -5.37
CA ALA A 119 2.51 -13.14 -6.66
C ALA A 119 3.29 -13.99 -7.67
N THR A 120 4.61 -13.84 -7.77
CA THR A 120 5.41 -14.54 -8.80
C THR A 120 5.94 -15.90 -8.34
N GLY A 121 6.15 -16.09 -7.04
CA GLY A 121 6.87 -17.22 -6.47
C GLY A 121 8.37 -17.26 -6.79
N ASP A 122 8.91 -16.21 -7.44
CA ASP A 122 10.28 -16.19 -7.95
C ASP A 122 11.28 -15.95 -6.81
N SER A 123 11.84 -17.04 -6.29
CA SER A 123 12.85 -16.99 -5.22
C SER A 123 14.21 -16.52 -5.73
N ALA A 124 14.50 -16.67 -7.02
CA ALA A 124 15.75 -16.18 -7.61
C ALA A 124 15.70 -14.66 -7.75
N TRP A 125 14.58 -14.10 -8.19
CA TRP A 125 14.32 -12.66 -8.14
C TRP A 125 14.34 -12.15 -6.71
N LEU A 126 13.68 -12.83 -5.75
CA LEU A 126 13.71 -12.42 -4.35
C LEU A 126 15.15 -12.35 -3.84
N ALA A 127 15.99 -13.34 -4.12
CA ALA A 127 17.38 -13.33 -3.68
C ALA A 127 18.22 -12.19 -4.31
N ARG A 128 18.00 -11.88 -5.59
CA ARG A 128 18.80 -10.93 -6.39
C ARG A 128 18.37 -9.48 -6.21
N GLU A 129 17.06 -9.23 -6.13
CA GLU A 129 16.46 -7.89 -6.22
C GLU A 129 15.63 -7.54 -5.00
N GLY A 130 14.63 -8.37 -4.64
CA GLY A 130 13.69 -8.03 -3.57
C GLY A 130 14.33 -8.02 -2.17
N PHE A 131 15.06 -9.07 -1.81
CA PHE A 131 15.64 -9.25 -0.48
C PHE A 131 16.69 -8.19 -0.13
N PRO A 132 17.59 -7.75 -1.03
CA PRO A 132 18.44 -6.60 -0.76
C PRO A 132 17.67 -5.35 -0.31
N VAL A 133 16.55 -5.03 -0.96
CA VAL A 133 15.72 -3.86 -0.59
C VAL A 133 15.05 -4.10 0.77
N ILE A 134 14.35 -5.23 0.93
CA ILE A 134 13.67 -5.62 2.18
C ILE A 134 14.64 -5.54 3.36
N ARG A 135 15.81 -6.19 3.24
CA ARG A 135 16.82 -6.25 4.30
C ARG A 135 17.26 -4.86 4.74
N GLU A 136 17.60 -4.00 3.79
CA GLU A 136 18.12 -2.66 4.11
C GLU A 136 17.05 -1.77 4.74
N THR A 137 15.80 -1.87 4.29
CA THR A 137 14.69 -1.14 4.93
C THR A 137 14.36 -1.69 6.33
N ALA A 138 14.50 -3.00 6.57
CA ALA A 138 14.37 -3.59 7.90
C ALA A 138 15.51 -3.12 8.84
N ASP A 139 16.74 -3.04 8.35
CA ASP A 139 17.87 -2.49 9.10
C ASP A 139 17.71 -0.98 9.38
N PHE A 140 17.04 -0.24 8.49
CA PHE A 140 16.63 1.14 8.74
C PHE A 140 15.70 1.22 9.95
N TRP A 141 14.62 0.42 9.98
CA TRP A 141 13.68 0.42 11.12
C TRP A 141 14.33 0.05 12.45
N VAL A 142 15.26 -0.90 12.46
CA VAL A 142 16.07 -1.21 13.67
C VAL A 142 16.91 -0.02 14.11
N SER A 143 17.45 0.76 13.17
CA SER A 143 18.24 1.95 13.51
C SER A 143 17.39 3.17 13.88
N ARG A 144 16.15 3.23 13.39
CA ARG A 144 15.22 4.34 13.58
C ARG A 144 14.42 4.25 14.89
N ALA A 145 14.15 3.04 15.35
CA ALA A 145 13.42 2.78 16.59
C ALA A 145 14.29 3.04 17.82
N SER A 146 13.75 3.74 18.81
CA SER A 146 14.41 3.99 20.10
C SER A 146 13.85 3.07 21.17
N TYR A 147 14.71 2.40 21.94
CA TYR A 147 14.28 1.54 23.05
C TYR A 147 14.03 2.36 24.31
N ASP A 148 12.83 2.22 24.88
CA ASP A 148 12.46 2.72 26.20
C ASP A 148 12.60 1.60 27.24
N SER A 149 13.64 1.69 28.07
CA SER A 149 13.93 0.71 29.11
C SER A 149 12.95 0.74 30.27
N LEU A 150 12.25 1.85 30.50
CA LEU A 150 11.25 1.96 31.57
C LEU A 150 9.96 1.23 31.20
N ARG A 151 9.61 1.23 29.90
CA ARG A 151 8.42 0.59 29.35
C ARG A 151 8.67 -0.78 28.69
N ASP A 152 9.94 -1.20 28.59
CA ASP A 152 10.41 -2.38 27.83
C ASP A 152 9.82 -2.46 26.41
N ARG A 153 9.84 -1.33 25.69
CA ARG A 153 9.29 -1.25 24.33
C ARG A 153 10.17 -0.40 23.41
N TYR A 154 9.97 -0.52 22.12
CA TYR A 154 10.55 0.38 21.13
C TYR A 154 9.50 1.39 20.69
N ASP A 155 9.91 2.66 20.57
CA ASP A 155 9.08 3.75 20.05
C ASP A 155 9.70 4.30 18.76
N ILE A 156 8.87 4.83 17.86
CA ILE A 156 9.30 5.64 16.70
C ILE A 156 8.73 7.05 16.91
N LYS A 157 9.63 7.97 17.24
CA LYS A 157 9.31 9.38 17.58
C LYS A 157 9.52 10.31 16.40
N ASN A 158 8.91 11.49 16.43
CA ASN A 158 9.07 12.55 15.42
C ASN A 158 8.75 12.04 14.00
N VAL A 159 7.49 11.70 13.79
CA VAL A 159 6.96 11.16 12.54
C VAL A 159 5.97 12.16 11.95
N VAL A 160 5.98 12.31 10.62
CA VAL A 160 4.85 12.86 9.86
C VAL A 160 3.99 11.66 9.49
N SER A 161 2.72 11.74 9.87
CA SER A 161 1.74 10.71 9.59
C SER A 161 1.29 10.74 8.13
N VAL A 162 0.77 9.63 7.60
CA VAL A 162 0.03 9.58 6.32
C VAL A 162 -1.14 10.57 6.29
N ALA A 163 -1.63 10.97 7.46
CA ALA A 163 -2.43 12.16 7.64
C ALA A 163 -1.50 13.37 7.81
N GLU A 164 -0.98 13.91 6.71
CA GLU A 164 0.19 14.82 6.68
C GLU A 164 0.09 16.08 7.57
N GLY A 165 -1.12 16.47 7.98
CA GLY A 165 -1.32 17.53 8.98
C GLY A 165 -0.85 17.17 10.40
N LEU A 166 -0.57 15.89 10.68
CA LEU A 166 -0.09 15.38 11.96
C LEU A 166 1.44 15.23 11.91
N ILE A 167 2.13 16.31 12.28
CA ILE A 167 3.58 16.45 12.19
C ILE A 167 4.22 16.29 13.58
N GLY A 168 5.32 15.54 13.65
CA GLY A 168 6.11 15.39 14.87
C GLY A 168 5.48 14.44 15.90
N VAL A 169 4.52 13.60 15.47
CA VAL A 169 3.84 12.65 16.35
C VAL A 169 4.77 11.50 16.76
N THR A 170 4.42 10.81 17.85
CA THR A 170 5.15 9.64 18.35
C THR A 170 4.27 8.42 18.26
N ASP A 171 4.85 7.30 17.80
CA ASP A 171 4.19 6.02 17.63
C ASP A 171 2.91 6.13 16.79
N ASP A 172 3.04 6.77 15.62
CA ASP A 172 2.00 6.77 14.59
C ASP A 172 1.63 5.33 14.22
N ALA A 173 0.33 5.04 14.20
CA ALA A 173 -0.15 3.67 14.06
C ALA A 173 0.24 3.03 12.74
N TYR A 174 0.16 3.78 11.63
CA TYR A 174 0.54 3.26 10.32
C TYR A 174 2.03 3.04 10.23
N THR A 175 2.82 4.04 10.63
CA THR A 175 4.28 3.99 10.61
C THR A 175 4.80 2.83 11.45
N ASN A 176 4.31 2.66 12.68
CA ASN A 176 4.74 1.55 13.53
C ASN A 176 4.27 0.19 12.99
N CYS A 177 3.04 0.10 12.44
CA CYS A 177 2.57 -1.14 11.84
C CYS A 177 3.37 -1.53 10.60
N VAL A 178 3.67 -0.59 9.70
CA VAL A 178 4.42 -0.88 8.47
C VAL A 178 5.89 -1.16 8.78
N ALA A 179 6.46 -0.49 9.78
CA ALA A 179 7.79 -0.80 10.30
C ALA A 179 7.85 -2.23 10.86
N ARG A 180 6.92 -2.61 11.75
CA ARG A 180 6.80 -3.97 12.26
C ARG A 180 6.66 -4.98 11.12
N ARG A 181 5.80 -4.67 10.15
CA ARG A 181 5.53 -5.55 9.01
C ARG A 181 6.77 -5.75 8.15
N ASN A 182 7.55 -4.70 7.89
CA ASN A 182 8.81 -4.80 7.17
C ASN A 182 9.81 -5.71 7.90
N LEU A 183 9.98 -5.54 9.22
CA LEU A 183 10.86 -6.40 10.03
C LEU A 183 10.43 -7.88 9.98
N GLU A 184 9.13 -8.16 10.04
CA GLU A 184 8.57 -9.51 9.87
C GLU A 184 8.83 -10.08 8.47
N ILE A 185 8.64 -9.25 7.44
CA ILE A 185 8.93 -9.60 6.03
C ILE A 185 10.42 -9.90 5.87
N GLY A 186 11.32 -9.12 6.46
CA GLY A 186 12.77 -9.38 6.45
C GLY A 186 13.13 -10.75 7.04
N ALA A 187 12.49 -11.11 8.16
CA ALA A 187 12.65 -12.43 8.76
C ALA A 187 12.05 -13.54 7.89
N ALA A 188 10.87 -13.33 7.30
CA ALA A 188 10.21 -14.30 6.42
C ALA A 188 11.01 -14.55 5.13
N ALA A 189 11.46 -13.48 4.46
CA ALA A 189 12.29 -13.56 3.26
C ALA A 189 13.64 -14.26 3.55
N SER A 190 14.25 -13.99 4.71
CA SER A 190 15.47 -14.70 5.13
C SER A 190 15.25 -16.19 5.26
N ARG A 191 14.18 -16.61 5.96
CA ARG A 191 13.80 -18.03 6.07
C ARG A 191 13.55 -18.64 4.70
N ARG A 192 12.82 -17.95 3.82
CA ARG A 192 12.51 -18.42 2.47
C ARG A 192 13.75 -18.68 1.62
N LEU A 193 14.79 -17.87 1.81
CA LEU A 193 16.07 -17.95 1.11
C LEU A 193 17.12 -18.80 1.82
N GLY A 194 16.80 -19.41 2.98
CA GLY A 194 17.78 -20.13 3.79
C GLY A 194 18.91 -19.25 4.33
N LYS A 195 18.67 -17.95 4.50
CA LYS A 195 19.63 -16.98 5.04
C LYS A 195 19.40 -16.77 6.54
N GLN A 196 20.46 -16.47 7.27
CA GLN A 196 20.36 -16.06 8.67
C GLN A 196 19.72 -14.66 8.75
N ALA A 197 18.59 -14.56 9.44
CA ALA A 197 17.94 -13.27 9.71
C ALA A 197 18.70 -12.49 10.79
N ASN A 198 18.71 -11.16 10.71
CA ASN A 198 19.20 -10.32 11.81
C ASN A 198 18.25 -10.51 13.02
N PRO A 199 18.75 -10.98 14.18
CA PRO A 199 17.91 -11.24 15.34
C PRO A 199 17.24 -9.97 15.89
N LEU A 200 17.81 -8.79 15.60
CA LEU A 200 17.21 -7.51 15.98
C LEU A 200 15.88 -7.27 15.26
N TRP A 201 15.66 -7.82 14.06
CA TRP A 201 14.38 -7.63 13.38
C TRP A 201 13.23 -8.21 14.18
N THR A 202 13.36 -9.47 14.62
CA THR A 202 12.35 -10.11 15.46
C THR A 202 12.25 -9.45 16.83
N LYS A 203 13.37 -9.05 17.44
CA LYS A 203 13.38 -8.36 18.74
C LYS A 203 12.62 -7.03 18.71
N VAL A 204 12.91 -6.19 17.71
CA VAL A 204 12.27 -4.87 17.56
C VAL A 204 10.82 -5.06 17.15
N ALA A 205 10.50 -5.92 16.17
CA ALA A 205 9.12 -6.18 15.76
C ALA A 205 8.22 -6.62 16.91
N ALA A 206 8.71 -7.49 17.80
CA ALA A 206 7.95 -8.02 18.93
C ALA A 206 7.70 -6.99 20.04
N ARG A 207 8.51 -5.93 20.12
CA ARG A 207 8.45 -4.90 21.17
C ARG A 207 8.14 -3.50 20.64
N LEU A 208 7.93 -3.34 19.33
CA LEU A 208 7.56 -2.06 18.74
C LEU A 208 6.16 -1.70 19.22
N HIS A 209 6.04 -0.55 19.87
CA HIS A 209 4.78 -0.09 20.44
C HIS A 209 3.74 0.10 19.35
N LEU A 210 2.51 -0.32 19.61
CA LEU A 210 1.36 -0.05 18.75
C LEU A 210 0.31 0.67 19.60
N PRO A 211 -0.17 1.85 19.16
CA PRO A 211 -1.06 2.67 19.97
C PRO A 211 -2.48 2.08 19.92
N VAL A 212 -2.76 1.05 20.71
CA VAL A 212 -4.09 0.41 20.80
C VAL A 212 -4.83 0.86 22.05
N ASP A 213 -6.12 1.14 21.90
CA ASP A 213 -7.02 1.42 23.01
C ASP A 213 -7.24 0.16 23.84
N SER A 214 -7.04 0.23 25.15
CA SER A 214 -7.09 -0.93 26.04
C SER A 214 -8.47 -1.58 26.13
N THR A 215 -9.55 -0.84 25.86
CA THR A 215 -10.92 -1.32 26.01
C THR A 215 -11.47 -1.87 24.70
N SER A 216 -11.40 -1.07 23.63
CA SER A 216 -11.91 -1.43 22.31
C SER A 216 -10.95 -2.31 21.51
N GLN A 217 -9.66 -2.34 21.88
CA GLN A 217 -8.56 -2.93 21.10
C GLN A 217 -8.38 -2.28 19.72
N ALA A 218 -9.09 -1.18 19.44
CA ALA A 218 -8.93 -0.42 18.23
C ALA A 218 -7.66 0.43 18.31
N PHE A 219 -6.95 0.51 17.18
CA PHE A 219 -5.82 1.42 17.05
C PHE A 219 -6.28 2.88 17.21
N ARG A 220 -5.53 3.65 17.98
CA ARG A 220 -5.49 5.11 17.97
C ARG A 220 -4.65 5.56 16.77
N THR A 221 -4.77 6.82 16.39
CA THR A 221 -4.02 7.41 15.27
C THR A 221 -2.52 7.45 15.56
N TYR A 222 -2.15 7.83 16.77
CA TYR A 222 -0.80 7.80 17.33
C TYR A 222 -0.88 7.69 18.87
N GLU A 223 0.25 7.55 19.57
CA GLU A 223 0.26 7.48 21.04
C GLU A 223 -0.28 8.77 21.67
N GLY A 224 -1.32 8.65 22.50
CA GLY A 224 -1.97 9.80 23.14
C GLY A 224 -2.83 10.66 22.21
N ALA A 225 -3.15 10.17 21.00
CA ALA A 225 -3.98 10.90 20.05
C ALA A 225 -5.39 11.21 20.60
N PRO A 226 -5.93 12.43 20.37
CA PRO A 226 -7.30 12.75 20.72
C PRO A 226 -8.28 12.04 19.76
N ASP A 227 -9.50 11.79 20.25
CA ASP A 227 -10.57 11.13 19.47
C ASP A 227 -10.88 11.85 18.15
N SER A 228 -10.63 13.17 18.09
CA SER A 228 -10.79 14.00 16.89
C SER A 228 -9.87 13.63 15.73
N THR A 229 -8.95 12.67 15.89
CA THR A 229 -8.07 12.15 14.82
C THR A 229 -8.39 10.72 14.39
N LEU A 230 -9.33 10.04 15.06
CA LEU A 230 -9.68 8.64 14.77
C LEU A 230 -10.30 8.50 13.38
N GLY A 231 -9.97 7.42 12.65
CA GLY A 231 -10.56 7.11 11.33
C GLY A 231 -9.81 7.66 10.12
N VAL A 232 -8.81 8.53 10.31
CA VAL A 232 -8.01 9.09 9.20
C VAL A 232 -7.02 8.05 8.64
N ILE A 233 -6.40 7.28 9.53
CA ILE A 233 -5.29 6.36 9.19
C ILE A 233 -5.69 4.89 9.29
N THR A 234 -6.51 4.58 10.29
CA THR A 234 -6.75 3.21 10.75
C THR A 234 -7.33 2.27 9.69
N PRO A 235 -8.11 2.71 8.68
CA PRO A 235 -8.51 1.84 7.57
C PRO A 235 -7.31 1.24 6.81
N LEU A 236 -6.22 2.01 6.63
CA LEU A 236 -5.03 1.55 5.90
C LEU A 236 -4.30 0.38 6.61
N LEU A 237 -4.57 0.19 7.91
CA LEU A 237 -4.01 -0.91 8.69
C LEU A 237 -4.64 -2.25 8.28
N SER A 238 -5.94 -2.28 8.02
CA SER A 238 -6.66 -3.48 7.56
C SER A 238 -6.25 -3.80 6.11
N PHE A 239 -6.46 -2.85 5.20
CA PHE A 239 -6.02 -2.93 3.82
C PHE A 239 -5.39 -1.60 3.40
N PRO A 240 -4.18 -1.60 2.82
CA PRO A 240 -3.49 -2.74 2.20
C PRO A 240 -2.50 -3.47 3.12
N LEU A 241 -2.27 -2.98 4.35
CA LEU A 241 -1.18 -3.47 5.20
C LEU A 241 -1.43 -4.88 5.75
N GLY A 242 -2.69 -5.28 5.92
CA GLY A 242 -3.06 -6.62 6.37
C GLY A 242 -2.72 -6.86 7.85
N VAL A 243 -2.80 -5.83 8.69
CA VAL A 243 -2.58 -5.96 10.13
C VAL A 243 -3.64 -6.90 10.71
N PRO A 244 -3.26 -8.02 11.36
CA PRO A 244 -4.24 -8.92 11.95
C PRO A 244 -5.05 -8.23 13.04
N MET A 245 -6.38 -8.24 12.87
CA MET A 245 -7.33 -7.63 13.80
C MET A 245 -8.68 -8.33 13.70
N SER A 246 -9.46 -8.26 14.79
CA SER A 246 -10.82 -8.82 14.82
C SER A 246 -11.79 -8.01 13.95
N ASP A 247 -12.86 -8.65 13.48
CA ASP A 247 -13.92 -7.97 12.72
C ASP A 247 -14.55 -6.82 13.51
N ARG A 248 -14.62 -6.93 14.85
CA ARG A 248 -15.06 -5.85 15.73
C ARG A 248 -14.16 -4.62 15.57
N VAL A 249 -12.84 -4.80 15.60
CA VAL A 249 -11.87 -3.70 15.46
C VAL A 249 -11.94 -3.09 14.07
N LYS A 250 -12.00 -3.92 13.01
CA LYS A 250 -12.19 -3.44 11.62
C LYS A 250 -13.44 -2.60 11.48
N ARG A 251 -14.57 -3.07 12.05
CA ARG A 251 -15.83 -2.34 12.02
C ARG A 251 -15.71 -1.00 12.75
N THR A 252 -15.10 -0.97 13.93
CA THR A 252 -14.85 0.28 14.66
C THR A 252 -14.00 1.26 13.86
N HIS A 253 -12.93 0.80 13.19
CA HIS A 253 -12.12 1.64 12.32
C HIS A 253 -12.89 2.19 11.13
N LEU A 254 -13.70 1.35 10.49
CA LEU A 254 -14.54 1.75 9.37
C LEU A 254 -15.59 2.77 9.80
N GLU A 255 -16.28 2.57 10.94
CA GLU A 255 -17.23 3.52 11.50
C GLU A 255 -16.59 4.88 11.80
N GLN A 256 -15.37 4.89 12.36
CA GLN A 256 -14.61 6.12 12.61
C GLN A 256 -14.24 6.84 11.31
N ALA A 257 -13.87 6.11 10.26
CA ALA A 257 -13.58 6.68 8.95
C ALA A 257 -14.84 7.25 8.28
N LEU A 258 -15.97 6.55 8.39
CA LEU A 258 -17.25 7.02 7.85
C LEU A 258 -17.75 8.30 8.53
N ALA A 259 -17.44 8.49 9.82
CA ALA A 259 -17.74 9.74 10.51
C ALA A 259 -17.03 10.97 9.89
N ARG A 260 -16.02 10.76 9.04
CA ARG A 260 -15.28 11.79 8.30
C ARG A 260 -15.58 11.80 6.82
N LEU A 261 -16.53 11.00 6.35
CA LEU A 261 -16.69 10.72 4.92
C LEU A 261 -16.85 11.99 4.08
N GLU A 262 -17.51 13.04 4.58
CA GLU A 262 -17.64 14.31 3.86
C GLU A 262 -16.30 15.04 3.67
N GLN A 263 -15.43 15.01 4.69
CA GLN A 263 -14.08 15.57 4.59
C GLN A 263 -13.23 14.77 3.61
N GLU A 264 -13.23 13.44 3.76
CA GLU A 264 -12.48 12.52 2.89
C GLU A 264 -12.95 12.57 1.43
N ALA A 265 -14.26 12.68 1.21
CA ALA A 265 -14.87 12.77 -0.12
C ALA A 265 -14.49 14.05 -0.87
N SER A 266 -14.07 15.10 -0.15
CA SER A 266 -13.60 16.35 -0.74
C SER A 266 -12.09 16.34 -1.04
N GLY A 267 -11.36 15.35 -0.50
CA GLY A 267 -9.90 15.21 -0.62
C GLY A 267 -9.46 14.47 -1.89
N ALA A 268 -8.19 14.03 -1.87
CA ALA A 268 -7.63 13.23 -2.94
C ALA A 268 -8.35 11.87 -3.05
N MET A 269 -8.51 11.35 -4.27
CA MET A 269 -9.10 10.03 -4.55
C MET A 269 -8.17 8.89 -4.06
N MET A 270 -7.85 8.81 -2.77
CA MET A 270 -6.92 7.84 -2.20
C MET A 270 -7.64 6.94 -1.18
N GLY A 271 -7.72 7.38 0.07
CA GLY A 271 -8.20 6.57 1.20
C GLY A 271 -9.63 6.05 0.99
N ILE A 272 -10.50 6.87 0.41
CA ILE A 272 -11.91 6.52 0.18
C ILE A 272 -12.10 5.28 -0.71
N THR A 273 -11.17 5.03 -1.64
CA THR A 273 -11.23 3.84 -2.51
C THR A 273 -10.97 2.55 -1.73
N LEU A 274 -10.23 2.63 -0.62
CA LEU A 274 -9.87 1.49 0.22
C LEU A 274 -10.91 1.19 1.31
N LEU A 275 -11.70 2.19 1.74
CA LEU A 275 -12.82 1.97 2.67
C LEU A 275 -13.81 0.92 2.15
N SER A 276 -14.02 0.88 0.83
CA SER A 276 -14.89 -0.14 0.24
C SER A 276 -14.27 -1.54 0.25
N VAL A 277 -12.94 -1.67 0.32
CA VAL A 277 -12.28 -2.97 0.51
C VAL A 277 -12.54 -3.48 1.91
N ASP A 278 -12.44 -2.62 2.92
CA ASP A 278 -12.73 -2.96 4.32
C ASP A 278 -14.20 -3.31 4.52
N ALA A 279 -15.12 -2.53 3.92
CA ALA A 279 -16.55 -2.83 3.94
C ALA A 279 -16.86 -4.21 3.29
N ALA A 280 -16.21 -4.52 2.16
CA ALA A 280 -16.35 -5.82 1.51
C ALA A 280 -15.81 -6.97 2.38
N GLU A 281 -14.68 -6.76 3.06
CA GLU A 281 -14.08 -7.73 3.99
C GLU A 281 -15.00 -8.08 5.15
N LEU A 282 -15.77 -7.11 5.64
CA LEU A 282 -16.80 -7.29 6.67
C LEU A 282 -18.15 -7.83 6.12
N GLY A 283 -18.28 -8.06 4.81
CA GLY A 283 -19.52 -8.51 4.20
C GLY A 283 -20.61 -7.43 4.07
N GLU A 284 -20.28 -6.16 4.33
CA GLU A 284 -21.21 -5.02 4.41
C GLU A 284 -21.56 -4.49 3.02
N ARG A 285 -22.31 -5.26 2.22
CA ARG A 285 -22.63 -4.91 0.82
C ARG A 285 -23.33 -3.56 0.64
N ALA A 286 -24.26 -3.22 1.54
CA ALA A 286 -24.96 -1.94 1.50
C ALA A 286 -24.00 -0.75 1.65
N LEU A 287 -22.93 -0.94 2.43
CA LEU A 287 -21.89 0.06 2.59
C LEU A 287 -20.97 0.13 1.37
N VAL A 288 -20.62 -1.02 0.77
CA VAL A 288 -19.92 -1.06 -0.54
C VAL A 288 -20.70 -0.27 -1.60
N ASP A 289 -22.02 -0.44 -1.66
CA ASP A 289 -22.88 0.30 -2.59
C ASP A 289 -22.88 1.81 -2.31
N SER A 290 -22.92 2.20 -1.04
CA SER A 290 -22.90 3.61 -0.61
C SER A 290 -21.57 4.29 -0.88
N LEU A 291 -20.45 3.59 -0.71
CA LEU A 291 -19.09 4.12 -0.90
C LEU A 291 -18.67 4.21 -2.36
N LEU A 292 -19.18 3.32 -3.22
CA LEU A 292 -18.75 3.22 -4.62
C LEU A 292 -18.82 4.55 -5.39
N PRO A 293 -19.89 5.37 -5.32
CA PRO A 293 -19.92 6.67 -5.98
C PRO A 293 -18.82 7.63 -5.51
N TYR A 294 -18.51 7.65 -4.21
CA TYR A 294 -17.47 8.53 -3.67
C TYR A 294 -16.08 8.17 -4.20
N GLY A 295 -15.85 6.88 -4.45
CA GLY A 295 -14.58 6.39 -4.98
C GLY A 295 -14.28 6.77 -6.43
N TYR A 296 -15.14 7.49 -7.17
CA TYR A 296 -14.79 7.96 -8.52
C TYR A 296 -15.67 9.08 -9.10
N ARG A 297 -16.97 9.20 -8.77
CA ARG A 297 -17.90 10.06 -9.53
C ARG A 297 -17.52 11.52 -9.51
N GLY A 298 -17.17 12.07 -8.35
CA GLY A 298 -16.77 13.47 -8.19
C GLY A 298 -15.43 13.80 -8.88
N HIS A 299 -14.64 12.77 -9.18
CA HIS A 299 -13.31 12.90 -9.78
C HIS A 299 -13.32 12.76 -11.30
N LEU A 300 -14.42 12.28 -11.90
CA LEU A 300 -14.48 12.12 -13.35
C LEU A 300 -14.48 13.48 -14.06
N ARG A 301 -13.64 13.58 -15.10
CA ARG A 301 -13.54 14.72 -16.00
C ARG A 301 -13.78 14.28 -17.44
N GLY A 302 -14.69 14.97 -18.11
CA GLY A 302 -14.93 14.80 -19.54
C GLY A 302 -13.81 15.41 -20.40
N PRO A 303 -13.74 15.09 -21.70
CA PRO A 303 -14.58 14.11 -22.39
C PRO A 303 -14.07 12.67 -22.28
N PHE A 304 -12.87 12.45 -21.75
CA PHE A 304 -12.19 11.14 -21.77
C PHE A 304 -12.31 10.32 -20.48
N LEU A 305 -13.16 10.74 -19.54
CA LEU A 305 -13.32 10.09 -18.24
C LEU A 305 -11.98 10.00 -17.48
N LEU A 306 -11.23 11.11 -17.51
CA LEU A 306 -10.00 11.28 -16.73
C LEU A 306 -10.38 11.38 -15.25
N LEU A 307 -9.47 11.02 -14.36
CA LEU A 307 -9.67 11.20 -12.92
C LEU A 307 -8.88 12.41 -12.44
N SER A 308 -9.53 13.38 -11.82
CA SER A 308 -8.87 14.43 -11.07
C SER A 308 -8.44 13.93 -9.69
N GLU A 309 -7.41 14.57 -9.13
CA GLU A 309 -6.95 14.30 -7.77
C GLU A 309 -8.08 14.49 -6.75
N THR A 310 -8.66 15.69 -6.72
CA THR A 310 -9.77 16.05 -5.86
C THR A 310 -11.03 16.33 -6.70
N PRO A 311 -12.23 16.38 -6.11
CA PRO A 311 -13.44 16.72 -6.86
C PRO A 311 -13.43 18.15 -7.40
N THR A 312 -12.56 19.03 -6.92
CA THR A 312 -12.57 20.47 -7.25
C THR A 312 -11.38 20.95 -8.07
N ASN A 313 -10.32 20.15 -8.22
CA ASN A 313 -9.16 20.52 -9.05
C ASN A 313 -9.20 19.88 -10.44
N ASP A 314 -8.35 20.40 -11.33
CA ASP A 314 -8.15 19.94 -12.71
C ASP A 314 -6.82 19.19 -12.89
N ALA A 315 -6.23 18.70 -11.80
CA ALA A 315 -5.06 17.82 -11.83
C ALA A 315 -5.50 16.42 -12.28
N VAL A 316 -5.62 16.24 -13.59
CA VAL A 316 -6.19 15.05 -14.23
C VAL A 316 -5.17 13.92 -14.44
N ASN A 317 -5.69 12.70 -14.64
CA ASN A 317 -4.97 11.43 -14.64
C ASN A 317 -4.30 11.12 -13.31
N PHE A 318 -5.01 11.35 -12.22
CA PHE A 318 -4.55 10.91 -10.91
C PHE A 318 -4.55 9.37 -10.83
N LEU A 319 -3.38 8.79 -11.05
CA LEU A 319 -3.15 7.36 -11.18
C LEU A 319 -3.24 6.64 -9.83
N THR A 320 -2.92 7.34 -8.74
CA THR A 320 -3.11 6.85 -7.38
C THR A 320 -4.56 6.44 -7.14
N GLY A 321 -5.52 7.31 -7.51
CA GLY A 321 -6.94 6.97 -7.41
C GLY A 321 -7.39 5.90 -8.39
N ALA A 322 -6.83 5.88 -9.61
CA ALA A 322 -7.07 4.79 -10.55
C ALA A 322 -6.63 3.43 -9.97
N GLY A 323 -5.46 3.40 -9.32
CA GLY A 323 -4.90 2.23 -8.64
C GLY A 323 -5.78 1.78 -7.47
N GLY A 324 -6.14 2.70 -6.59
CA GLY A 324 -7.03 2.45 -5.45
C GLY A 324 -8.39 1.86 -5.86
N PHE A 325 -9.04 2.44 -6.87
CA PHE A 325 -10.29 1.90 -7.41
C PHE A 325 -10.12 0.48 -7.97
N LEU A 326 -9.03 0.21 -8.71
CA LEU A 326 -8.78 -1.14 -9.22
C LEU A 326 -8.49 -2.14 -8.09
N GLN A 327 -7.86 -1.72 -7.00
CA GLN A 327 -7.71 -2.56 -5.82
C GLN A 327 -9.05 -2.90 -5.17
N GLN A 328 -9.99 -1.95 -5.11
CA GLN A 328 -11.37 -2.23 -4.69
C GLN A 328 -12.01 -3.34 -5.53
N VAL A 329 -11.87 -3.29 -6.85
CA VAL A 329 -12.40 -4.32 -7.76
C VAL A 329 -11.71 -5.66 -7.55
N ILE A 330 -10.37 -5.66 -7.51
CA ILE A 330 -9.55 -6.87 -7.52
C ILE A 330 -9.53 -7.55 -6.16
N PHE A 331 -9.29 -6.80 -5.08
CA PHE A 331 -9.10 -7.34 -3.74
C PHE A 331 -10.33 -7.19 -2.85
N GLY A 332 -11.10 -6.11 -3.00
CA GLY A 332 -12.36 -5.93 -2.28
C GLY A 332 -13.43 -6.88 -2.78
N TRP A 333 -13.90 -6.69 -4.01
CA TRP A 333 -15.08 -7.41 -4.50
C TRP A 333 -14.88 -8.90 -4.68
N THR A 334 -13.66 -9.31 -5.06
CA THR A 334 -13.36 -10.74 -5.17
C THR A 334 -13.14 -11.38 -3.82
N GLY A 335 -12.77 -10.66 -2.75
CA GLY A 335 -12.38 -11.26 -1.47
C GLY A 335 -11.06 -12.05 -1.51
N LEU A 336 -10.18 -11.74 -2.45
CA LEU A 336 -8.87 -12.35 -2.60
C LEU A 336 -7.77 -11.50 -1.94
N ARG A 337 -6.72 -12.15 -1.48
CA ARG A 337 -5.47 -11.53 -0.99
C ARG A 337 -4.26 -12.29 -1.54
N LEU A 338 -3.11 -11.63 -1.57
CA LEU A 338 -1.83 -12.30 -1.84
C LEU A 338 -1.33 -12.98 -0.57
N GLY A 339 -1.00 -14.26 -0.67
CA GLY A 339 -0.51 -15.13 0.40
C GLY A 339 0.59 -16.07 -0.08
N GLU A 340 1.01 -16.98 0.80
CA GLU A 340 2.14 -17.91 0.59
C GLU A 340 1.89 -18.96 -0.51
N SER A 341 0.68 -19.07 -1.06
CA SER A 341 0.31 -19.89 -2.22
C SER A 341 -0.03 -19.05 -3.46
N GLY A 342 0.14 -17.73 -3.40
CA GLY A 342 -0.20 -16.80 -4.48
C GLY A 342 -1.49 -16.04 -4.16
N LEU A 343 -2.49 -16.11 -5.03
CA LEU A 343 -3.74 -15.39 -4.86
C LEU A 343 -4.78 -16.31 -4.20
N GLU A 344 -5.17 -15.99 -2.97
CA GLU A 344 -5.94 -16.87 -2.08
C GLU A 344 -7.27 -16.25 -1.64
N PRO A 345 -8.33 -17.06 -1.48
CA PRO A 345 -9.52 -16.70 -0.70
C PRO A 345 -9.19 -16.18 0.70
N ALA A 346 -9.50 -14.92 0.98
CA ALA A 346 -9.41 -14.36 2.33
C ALA A 346 -10.79 -14.23 3.00
N PHE A 347 -11.80 -13.82 2.24
CA PHE A 347 -13.19 -13.70 2.68
C PHE A 347 -14.18 -13.97 1.53
N PRO A 348 -15.49 -14.13 1.80
CA PRO A 348 -16.50 -14.29 0.76
C PRO A 348 -16.53 -13.09 -0.20
N PRO A 349 -16.72 -13.30 -1.52
CA PRO A 349 -16.78 -12.18 -2.45
C PRO A 349 -18.01 -11.28 -2.20
N VAL A 350 -17.85 -9.97 -2.40
CA VAL A 350 -18.92 -8.97 -2.26
C VAL A 350 -18.97 -8.08 -3.49
N LEU A 351 -19.90 -8.37 -4.40
CA LEU A 351 -20.17 -7.47 -5.54
C LEU A 351 -21.09 -6.33 -5.10
N PRO A 352 -20.87 -5.09 -5.58
CA PRO A 352 -21.89 -4.05 -5.53
C PRO A 352 -23.20 -4.53 -6.16
N SER A 353 -24.34 -4.08 -5.65
CA SER A 353 -25.67 -4.49 -6.13
C SER A 353 -25.92 -4.15 -7.60
N SER A 354 -25.22 -3.13 -8.13
CA SER A 354 -25.25 -2.76 -9.55
C SER A 354 -24.46 -3.71 -10.46
N VAL A 355 -23.63 -4.61 -9.90
CA VAL A 355 -22.75 -5.52 -10.63
C VAL A 355 -23.26 -6.94 -10.50
N GLY A 356 -23.95 -7.45 -11.52
CA GLY A 356 -24.47 -8.83 -11.51
C GLY A 356 -23.40 -9.91 -11.70
N ARG A 357 -22.25 -9.55 -12.29
CA ARG A 357 -21.14 -10.46 -12.58
C ARG A 357 -19.84 -9.68 -12.82
N LEU A 358 -18.75 -10.16 -12.21
CA LEU A 358 -17.39 -9.70 -12.46
C LEU A 358 -16.58 -10.85 -13.09
N VAL A 359 -15.77 -10.52 -14.10
CA VAL A 359 -14.80 -11.45 -14.69
C VAL A 359 -13.45 -10.74 -14.82
N LEU A 360 -12.50 -11.10 -13.97
CA LEU A 360 -11.09 -10.73 -14.14
C LEU A 360 -10.43 -11.81 -14.99
N ARG A 361 -9.80 -11.41 -16.09
CA ARG A 361 -9.21 -12.35 -17.05
C ARG A 361 -7.71 -12.30 -17.01
N ASN A 362 -7.09 -13.44 -17.27
CA ASN A 362 -5.67 -13.55 -17.49
C ASN A 362 -4.81 -12.96 -16.36
N LEU A 363 -5.24 -13.14 -15.10
CA LEU A 363 -4.40 -12.79 -13.96
C LEU A 363 -3.20 -13.73 -13.91
N GLN A 364 -2.01 -13.19 -13.68
CA GLN A 364 -0.76 -13.93 -13.69
C GLN A 364 -0.23 -14.10 -12.27
N VAL A 365 -0.20 -15.33 -11.78
CA VAL A 365 0.20 -15.66 -10.41
C VAL A 365 0.95 -16.98 -10.41
N ARG A 366 2.18 -16.98 -9.88
CA ARG A 366 3.05 -18.15 -9.74
C ARG A 366 3.23 -18.95 -11.03
N GLY A 367 3.47 -18.23 -12.12
CA GLY A 367 3.61 -18.78 -13.47
C GLY A 367 2.32 -19.32 -14.07
N LYS A 368 1.17 -19.18 -13.40
CA LYS A 368 -0.16 -19.60 -13.90
C LYS A 368 -0.94 -18.40 -14.40
N ARG A 369 -1.73 -18.61 -15.44
CA ARG A 369 -2.73 -17.65 -15.94
C ARG A 369 -4.11 -18.09 -15.45
N LEU A 370 -4.84 -17.18 -14.80
CA LEU A 370 -6.09 -17.46 -14.10
C LEU A 370 -7.20 -16.50 -14.54
N ASP A 371 -8.42 -17.00 -14.66
CA ASP A 371 -9.63 -16.20 -14.73
C ASP A 371 -10.36 -16.28 -13.38
N VAL A 372 -10.77 -15.12 -12.83
CA VAL A 372 -11.59 -15.04 -11.62
C VAL A 372 -12.99 -14.60 -12.03
N VAL A 373 -13.98 -15.45 -11.74
CA VAL A 373 -15.39 -15.16 -11.98
C VAL A 373 -16.08 -15.01 -10.64
N VAL A 374 -16.78 -13.89 -10.45
CA VAL A 374 -17.65 -13.65 -9.30
C VAL A 374 -19.04 -13.36 -9.81
N ASP A 375 -20.03 -14.07 -9.31
CA ASP A 375 -21.45 -13.87 -9.59
C ASP A 375 -22.29 -14.31 -8.38
N ARG A 376 -23.62 -14.40 -8.55
CA ARG A 376 -24.55 -14.81 -7.49
C ARG A 376 -24.27 -16.20 -6.89
N SER A 377 -23.54 -17.07 -7.61
CA SER A 377 -23.14 -18.40 -7.12
C SER A 377 -21.85 -18.38 -6.30
N GLY A 378 -21.18 -17.22 -6.19
CA GLY A 378 -19.93 -17.05 -5.47
C GLY A 378 -18.73 -16.82 -6.41
N ARG A 379 -17.53 -17.09 -5.89
CA ARG A 379 -16.25 -16.91 -6.59
C ARG A 379 -15.74 -18.23 -7.14
N ARG A 380 -15.26 -18.22 -8.38
CA ARG A 380 -14.57 -19.33 -9.04
C ARG A 380 -13.23 -18.84 -9.60
N ILE A 381 -12.16 -19.57 -9.33
CA ILE A 381 -10.82 -19.34 -9.89
C ILE A 381 -10.57 -20.46 -10.90
N LEU A 382 -10.39 -20.11 -12.16
CA LEU A 382 -10.29 -21.04 -13.28
C LEU A 382 -8.95 -20.85 -13.98
N PRO A 383 -8.34 -21.91 -14.56
CA PRO A 383 -7.23 -21.72 -15.49
C PRO A 383 -7.69 -20.88 -16.69
N HIS A 384 -6.90 -19.87 -17.05
CA HIS A 384 -7.14 -19.06 -18.24
C HIS A 384 -6.99 -19.92 -19.50
N ARG A 385 -7.88 -19.71 -20.48
CA ARG A 385 -7.80 -20.37 -21.80
C ARG A 385 -7.77 -19.30 -22.88
N ASP A 386 -6.73 -19.34 -23.71
CA ASP A 386 -6.64 -18.47 -24.89
C ASP A 386 -7.83 -18.75 -25.81
N ARG A 387 -8.46 -17.69 -26.34
CA ARG A 387 -9.64 -17.81 -27.20
C ARG A 387 -9.35 -18.41 -28.59
N THR A 388 -8.13 -18.87 -28.85
CA THR A 388 -7.65 -19.35 -30.16
C THR A 388 -7.47 -20.88 -30.28
N SER A 389 -7.94 -21.68 -29.32
CA SER A 389 -8.05 -23.14 -29.51
C SER A 389 -9.51 -23.58 -29.67
N ARG A 390 -10.07 -23.37 -30.86
CA ARG A 390 -11.25 -24.09 -31.35
C ARG A 390 -11.07 -24.41 -32.80
#